data_AF-A0A060VRK9-F1
#
_entry.id   AF-A0A060VRK9-F1
#
_cell.length_a   1.000
_cell.length_b   1.000
_cell.length_c   1.000
_cell.angle_alpha   90.00
_cell.angle_beta   90.00
_cell.angle_gamma   90.00
#
_symmetry.space_group_name_H-M   'P 1'
#
loop_
_entity.id
_entity.type
_entity.pdbx_description
1 polymer ?
#
loop_
_entity_poly.entity_id
_entity_poly.type
_entity_poly.pdbx_seq_one_letter_code
_entity_poly.pdbx_strand_id
1 'polypeptide(L)'
;MMNRESHNCRWPLLIVGHVLLLLTDMPTLSVSQRSKSTMSHGDPKLIKWLKLQGADDDSMDRILTEDYTLEDLLHYVTRDDLKSLRLRGGILCKLWKAITDYREKPA
;
A
#
# COMPACT_ATOMS: atom_id res chain seq x y z
N MET A 1 -34.30 -4.89 14.34
CA MET A 1 -32.88 -5.14 14.04
C MET A 1 -32.53 -4.46 12.73
N MET A 2 -31.27 -4.00 12.61
CA MET A 2 -30.68 -3.17 11.54
C MET A 2 -30.87 -1.66 11.66
N ASN A 3 -30.20 -1.06 12.64
CA ASN A 3 -29.79 0.35 12.60
C ASN A 3 -28.25 0.33 12.56
N ARG A 4 -27.66 0.46 11.37
CA ARG A 4 -26.20 0.64 11.22
C ARG A 4 -25.99 2.10 10.83
N GLU A 5 -25.68 2.89 11.83
CA GLU A 5 -25.54 4.33 11.74
C GLU A 5 -24.30 4.72 10.95
N SER A 6 -24.53 5.76 10.16
CA SER A 6 -23.65 6.49 9.28
C SER A 6 -22.29 6.85 9.88
N HIS A 7 -21.25 6.56 9.09
CA HIS A 7 -20.22 7.50 8.65
C HIS A 7 -19.98 8.73 9.55
N ASN A 8 -19.01 8.64 10.45
CA ASN A 8 -18.30 9.81 10.95
C ASN A 8 -16.84 9.47 11.31
N CYS A 9 -16.03 9.16 10.31
CA CYS A 9 -14.61 9.53 10.34
C CYS A 9 -14.40 10.55 9.24
N ARG A 10 -14.41 11.80 9.70
CA ARG A 10 -14.10 13.04 9.00
C ARG A 10 -12.71 12.92 8.34
N TRP A 11 -12.65 12.64 7.04
CA TRP A 11 -11.49 12.99 6.24
C TRP A 11 -11.68 14.44 5.78
N PRO A 12 -10.99 15.43 6.36
CA PRO A 12 -10.96 16.75 5.76
C PRO A 12 -10.23 16.64 4.43
N LEU A 13 -10.89 17.12 3.40
CA LEU A 13 -10.26 17.50 2.14
C LEU A 13 -9.04 18.38 2.44
N LEU A 14 -7.84 17.80 2.38
CA LEU A 14 -6.63 18.54 2.06
C LEU A 14 -6.14 18.08 0.69
N ILE A 15 -6.71 18.77 -0.30
CA ILE A 15 -5.98 19.38 -1.41
C ILE A 15 -5.27 18.38 -2.33
N VAL A 16 -6.06 17.96 -3.32
CA VAL A 16 -5.62 17.90 -4.71
C VAL A 16 -4.88 19.20 -5.08
N GLY A 17 -3.55 19.16 -5.10
CA GLY A 17 -2.70 20.16 -5.73
C GLY A 17 -2.52 19.82 -7.22
N HIS A 18 -3.42 20.35 -8.05
CA HIS A 18 -3.33 20.29 -9.51
C HIS A 18 -2.56 21.51 -10.05
N VAL A 19 -1.98 21.36 -11.26
CA VAL A 19 -1.35 22.35 -12.18
C VAL A 19 0.20 22.37 -12.14
N LEU A 20 0.91 21.67 -13.03
CA LEU A 20 1.07 21.73 -14.52
C LEU A 20 2.40 22.43 -14.89
N LEU A 21 3.42 21.61 -15.18
CA LEU A 21 4.54 21.88 -16.09
C LEU A 21 4.86 20.50 -16.70
N LEU A 22 4.79 20.21 -17.99
CA LEU A 22 4.62 20.98 -19.21
C LEU A 22 3.95 20.04 -20.22
N LEU A 23 3.24 20.64 -21.17
CA LEU A 23 2.96 20.02 -22.46
C LEU A 23 4.29 19.56 -23.10
N THR A 24 4.51 18.25 -23.18
CA THR A 24 5.35 17.66 -24.21
C THR A 24 4.58 16.56 -24.88
N ASP A 25 4.10 16.88 -26.07
CA ASP A 25 3.80 15.96 -27.15
C ASP A 25 4.95 14.95 -27.39
N MET A 26 4.59 13.80 -27.97
CA MET A 26 5.46 12.86 -28.73
C MET A 26 6.33 11.82 -27.97
N PRO A 27 6.66 10.66 -28.61
CA PRO A 27 5.81 9.49 -28.79
C PRO A 27 6.36 8.25 -28.04
N THR A 28 5.62 7.13 -28.14
CA THR A 28 6.05 5.72 -27.89
C THR A 28 7.57 5.53 -27.80
N LEU A 29 8.05 4.98 -26.67
CA LEU A 29 9.17 4.02 -26.62
C LEU A 29 9.28 3.43 -25.19
N SER A 30 9.05 2.12 -25.10
CA SER A 30 9.50 1.16 -24.08
C SER A 30 10.17 1.74 -22.82
N VAL A 31 9.43 1.79 -21.69
CA VAL A 31 10.01 2.08 -20.37
C VAL A 31 10.14 0.78 -19.56
N SER A 32 11.19 0.03 -19.85
CA SER A 32 11.84 -0.86 -18.87
C SER A 32 12.79 -0.03 -18.00
N GLN A 33 12.27 0.99 -17.32
CA GLN A 33 12.99 1.75 -16.29
C GLN A 33 11.99 2.17 -15.22
N ARG A 34 11.55 1.21 -14.40
CA ARG A 34 10.86 1.49 -13.14
C ARG A 34 11.69 0.93 -12.01
N SER A 35 12.75 1.63 -11.67
CA SER A 35 13.53 1.28 -10.50
C SER A 35 14.14 2.56 -9.97
N LYS A 36 13.93 2.80 -8.68
CA LYS A 36 14.71 3.72 -7.83
C LYS A 36 14.16 5.14 -7.64
N SER A 37 12.89 5.29 -7.30
CA SER A 37 12.42 6.53 -6.66
C SER A 37 11.53 6.29 -5.44
N THR A 38 10.66 5.29 -5.42
CA THR A 38 9.74 5.06 -4.29
C THR A 38 10.30 4.19 -3.17
N MET A 39 11.32 3.36 -3.43
CA MET A 39 12.06 2.63 -2.38
C MET A 39 12.88 3.53 -1.45
N SER A 40 13.08 4.81 -1.79
CA SER A 40 13.96 5.71 -1.04
C SER A 40 13.26 6.39 0.15
N HIS A 41 11.93 6.34 0.23
CA HIS A 41 11.14 7.08 1.24
C HIS A 41 10.34 6.19 2.20
N GLY A 42 10.26 4.88 1.98
CA GLY A 42 9.50 3.97 2.83
C GLY A 42 10.26 3.47 4.07
N ASP A 43 9.53 3.01 5.09
CA ASP A 43 10.13 2.37 6.27
C ASP A 43 11.00 1.16 5.86
N PRO A 44 12.30 1.14 6.20
CA PRO A 44 13.21 0.08 5.77
C PRO A 44 12.81 -1.30 6.34
N LYS A 45 12.16 -1.36 7.51
CA LYS A 45 11.69 -2.62 8.08
C LYS A 45 10.51 -3.16 7.27
N LEU A 46 9.56 -2.32 6.90
CA LEU A 46 8.44 -2.66 6.04
C LEU A 46 8.92 -3.13 4.66
N ILE A 47 9.83 -2.39 4.01
CA ILE A 47 10.39 -2.78 2.71
C ILE A 47 11.02 -4.18 2.79
N LYS A 48 11.83 -4.44 3.83
CA LYS A 48 12.44 -5.76 4.03
C LYS A 48 11.38 -6.83 4.25
N TRP A 49 10.36 -6.56 5.05
CA TRP A 49 9.31 -7.52 5.36
C TRP A 49 8.46 -7.84 4.12
N LEU A 50 8.08 -6.85 3.32
CA LEU A 50 7.32 -7.04 2.07
C LEU A 50 8.10 -7.90 1.06
N LYS A 51 9.41 -7.67 0.92
CA LYS A 51 10.28 -8.52 0.09
C LYS A 51 10.30 -9.97 0.56
N LEU A 52 10.33 -10.22 1.87
CA LEU A 52 10.27 -11.58 2.43
C LEU A 52 8.94 -12.28 2.11
N GLN A 53 7.83 -11.53 2.02
CA GLN A 53 6.55 -12.08 1.58
C GLN A 53 6.46 -12.28 0.06
N GLY A 54 7.49 -11.87 -0.69
CA GLY A 54 7.55 -11.95 -2.14
C GLY A 54 6.68 -10.92 -2.84
N ALA A 55 6.45 -9.76 -2.22
CA ALA A 55 5.81 -8.62 -2.88
C ALA A 55 6.70 -8.12 -4.03
N ASP A 56 6.10 -7.96 -5.20
CA ASP A 56 6.71 -7.35 -6.37
C ASP A 56 6.74 -5.81 -6.23
N ASP A 57 7.56 -5.12 -7.03
CA ASP A 57 7.76 -3.68 -6.92
C ASP A 57 6.46 -2.87 -7.00
N ASP A 58 5.52 -3.29 -7.86
CA ASP A 58 4.17 -2.70 -7.94
C ASP A 58 3.42 -2.80 -6.61
N SER A 59 3.40 -3.99 -6.00
CA SER A 59 2.73 -4.20 -4.72
C SER A 59 3.39 -3.40 -3.59
N MET A 60 4.73 -3.33 -3.59
CA MET A 60 5.48 -2.55 -2.59
C MET A 60 5.19 -1.05 -2.73
N ASP A 61 5.27 -0.51 -3.94
CA ASP A 61 5.02 0.91 -4.23
C ASP A 61 3.66 1.38 -3.69
N ARG A 62 2.63 0.57 -3.91
CA ARG A 62 1.26 0.87 -3.49
C ARG A 62 1.07 0.84 -1.99
N ILE A 63 1.80 -0.02 -1.28
CA ILE A 63 1.78 -0.08 0.18
C ILE A 63 2.57 1.10 0.77
N LEU A 64 3.74 1.42 0.19
CA LEU A 64 4.59 2.52 0.66
C LEU A 64 4.00 3.90 0.39
N THR A 65 3.18 4.04 -0.65
CA THR A 65 2.47 5.30 -0.97
C THR A 65 1.46 5.70 0.10
N GLU A 66 0.93 4.73 0.85
CA GLU A 66 -0.04 4.97 1.93
C GLU A 66 0.63 5.31 3.27
N ASP A 67 1.95 5.49 3.30
CA ASP A 67 2.75 5.82 4.49
C ASP A 67 2.60 4.82 5.65
N TYR A 68 2.29 3.54 5.34
CA TYR A 68 2.24 2.51 6.36
C TYR A 68 3.62 2.26 6.98
N THR A 69 3.66 2.06 8.29
CA THR A 69 4.79 1.40 8.96
C THR A 69 4.59 -0.12 9.00
N LEU A 70 5.66 -0.86 9.31
CA LEU A 70 5.53 -2.30 9.55
C LEU A 70 4.58 -2.59 10.72
N GLU A 71 4.61 -1.77 11.77
CA GLU A 71 3.75 -1.95 12.94
C GLU A 71 2.29 -1.72 12.59
N ASP A 72 1.97 -0.68 11.82
CA ASP A 72 0.59 -0.43 11.37
C ASP A 72 0.04 -1.58 10.53
N LEU A 73 0.87 -2.10 9.62
CA LEU A 73 0.51 -3.21 8.76
C LEU A 73 0.26 -4.50 9.55
N LEU A 74 1.08 -4.77 10.56
CA LEU A 74 0.95 -5.98 11.38
C LEU A 74 -0.17 -5.89 12.41
N HIS A 75 -0.44 -4.72 13.00
CA HIS A 75 -1.38 -4.57 14.11
C HIS A 75 -2.77 -4.09 13.71
N TYR A 76 -2.88 -3.15 12.77
CA TYR A 76 -4.14 -2.43 12.52
C TYR A 76 -4.78 -2.76 11.17
N VAL A 77 -3.99 -3.09 10.15
CA VAL A 77 -4.51 -3.35 8.81
C VAL A 77 -5.47 -4.54 8.78
N THR A 78 -6.60 -4.37 8.11
CA THR A 78 -7.59 -5.42 7.88
C THR A 78 -7.46 -6.01 6.48
N ARG A 79 -8.18 -7.11 6.24
CA ARG A 79 -8.24 -7.72 4.91
C ARG A 79 -8.87 -6.78 3.87
N ASP A 80 -9.76 -5.88 4.28
CA ASP A 80 -10.42 -4.96 3.37
C ASP A 80 -9.51 -3.82 2.95
N ASP A 81 -8.67 -3.31 3.86
CA ASP A 81 -7.64 -2.33 3.55
C ASP A 81 -6.66 -2.90 2.50
N LEU A 82 -6.21 -4.15 2.64
CA LEU A 82 -5.36 -4.78 1.61
C LEU A 82 -6.07 -4.92 0.25
N LYS A 83 -7.40 -5.06 0.22
CA LYS A 83 -8.17 -5.10 -1.04
C LYS A 83 -8.29 -3.71 -1.66
N SER A 84 -8.41 -2.66 -0.86
CA SER A 84 -8.50 -1.28 -1.35
C SER A 84 -7.22 -0.89 -2.10
N LEU A 85 -6.07 -1.41 -1.66
CA LEU A 85 -4.77 -1.31 -2.33
C LEU A 85 -4.68 -2.12 -3.65
N ARG A 86 -5.77 -2.70 -4.16
CA ARG A 86 -5.88 -3.57 -5.37
C ARG A 86 -4.66 -4.45 -5.63
N LEU A 87 -4.08 -5.04 -4.59
CA LEU A 87 -2.91 -5.91 -4.73
C LEU A 87 -3.27 -7.13 -5.58
N ARG A 88 -2.26 -7.73 -6.23
CA ARG A 88 -2.44 -9.05 -6.86
C ARG A 88 -2.96 -10.03 -5.83
N GLY A 89 -3.99 -10.82 -6.17
CA GLY A 89 -4.65 -11.72 -5.23
C GLY A 89 -3.70 -12.67 -4.50
N GLY A 90 -2.66 -13.16 -5.19
CA GLY A 90 -1.62 -13.99 -4.58
C GLY A 90 -0.80 -13.27 -3.50
N ILE A 91 -0.42 -12.01 -3.74
CA ILE A 91 0.29 -11.19 -2.75
C ILE A 91 -0.62 -10.86 -1.58
N LEU A 92 -1.86 -10.45 -1.83
CA LEU A 92 -2.86 -10.20 -0.79
C LEU A 92 -3.01 -11.41 0.14
N CYS A 93 -3.15 -12.62 -0.42
CA CYS A 93 -3.25 -13.84 0.37
C CYS A 93 -2.02 -14.09 1.23
N LYS A 94 -0.81 -13.88 0.71
CA LYS A 94 0.45 -14.05 1.46
C LYS A 94 0.58 -13.04 2.60
N LEU A 95 0.33 -11.76 2.30
CA LEU A 95 0.39 -10.68 3.30
C LEU A 95 -0.63 -10.92 4.41
N TRP A 96 -1.88 -11.20 4.04
CA TRP A 96 -2.93 -11.48 5.03
C TRP A 96 -2.56 -12.67 5.92
N LYS A 97 -2.05 -13.76 5.33
CA LYS A 97 -1.59 -14.93 6.08
C LYS A 97 -0.47 -14.56 7.07
N ALA A 98 0.52 -13.80 6.63
CA ALA A 98 1.65 -13.39 7.46
C ALA A 98 1.23 -12.46 8.61
N ILE A 99 0.29 -11.53 8.36
CA ILE A 99 -0.30 -10.66 9.38
C ILE A 99 -1.08 -11.49 10.41
N THR A 100 -1.92 -12.43 9.97
CA THR A 100 -2.67 -13.29 10.90
C THR A 100 -1.73 -14.19 11.70
N ASP A 101 -0.71 -14.78 11.07
CA ASP A 101 0.30 -15.60 11.77
C ASP A 101 1.06 -14.81 12.84
N TYR A 102 1.37 -13.54 12.55
CA TYR A 102 2.00 -12.65 13.53
C TYR A 102 1.08 -12.38 14.74
N ARG A 103 -0.22 -12.17 14.52
CA ARG A 103 -1.21 -11.88 15.57
C ARG A 103 -1.56 -13.09 16.43
N GLU A 104 -1.54 -14.28 15.84
CA GLU A 104 -1.87 -15.54 16.52
C GLU A 104 -0.70 -16.09 17.35
N LYS A 105 0.52 -15.57 17.19
CA LYS A 105 1.65 -15.99 18.02
C LYS A 105 1.42 -15.55 19.47
N PRO A 106 1.36 -16.49 20.43
CA PRO A 106 1.33 -16.12 21.84
C PRO A 106 2.64 -15.38 22.16
N ALA A 107 2.49 -14.24 22.85
CA ALA A 107 3.61 -13.39 23.28
C ALA A 107 4.56 -14.10 24.25
#